data_AF-A0A8T4J6C5-F1
#
_entry.id   AF-A0A8T4J6C5-F1
#
_cell.length_a   1.000
_cell.length_b   1.000
_cell.length_c   1.000
_cell.angle_alpha   90.00
_cell.angle_beta   90.00
_cell.angle_gamma   90.00
#
_symmetry.space_group_name_H-M   'P 1'
#
loop_
_entity.id
_entity.type
_entity.pdbx_description
1 polymer ?
#
loop_
_entity_poly.entity_id
_entity_poly.type
_entity_poly.pdbx_seq_one_letter_code
_entity_poly.pdbx_strand_id
1 'polypeptide(L)'
;LKINNWEGLMIISTIFLAILLTMGILRSKTSFFRNNLNFLGVAGHMFDATATFVTLDLFSHLGYWEQHPIPRLIGTAGGTFLWFYLLKLIVIAVLYYIDKDVKDENMKKILKFAVIVLGFAPGLRDTLRLTMLV
;
A
#
# COMPACT_ATOMS: atom_id res chain seq x y z
N LEU A 1 -15.55 -17.64 7.17
CA LEU A 1 -14.42 -17.23 6.31
C LEU A 1 -13.38 -18.33 6.39
N LYS A 2 -13.08 -19.01 5.26
CA LYS A 2 -12.03 -20.05 5.21
C LYS A 2 -10.84 -19.47 4.45
N ILE A 3 -9.65 -19.56 5.02
CA ILE A 3 -8.40 -19.15 4.37
C ILE A 3 -7.88 -20.36 3.60
N ASN A 4 -7.71 -20.18 2.29
CA ASN A 4 -7.25 -21.22 1.38
C ASN A 4 -5.75 -21.05 1.11
N ASN A 5 -5.27 -19.83 0.88
CA ASN A 5 -3.86 -19.52 0.65
C ASN A 5 -3.20 -18.88 1.89
N TRP A 6 -2.73 -19.73 2.81
CA TRP A 6 -1.96 -19.30 3.98
C TRP A 6 -0.58 -18.75 3.63
N GLU A 7 0.03 -19.25 2.55
CA GLU A 7 1.35 -18.82 2.11
C GLU A 7 1.34 -17.35 1.69
N GLY A 8 0.40 -16.97 0.81
CA GLY A 8 0.24 -15.58 0.38
C GLY A 8 -0.02 -14.63 1.55
N LEU A 9 -0.84 -15.04 2.53
CA LEU A 9 -1.07 -14.26 3.75
C LEU A 9 0.21 -14.02 4.54
N MET A 10 1.02 -15.07 4.73
CA MET A 10 2.27 -15.00 5.48
C MET A 10 3.31 -14.13 4.77
N ILE A 11 3.43 -14.24 3.45
CA ILE A 11 4.35 -13.41 2.65
C ILE A 11 3.95 -11.93 2.75
N ILE A 12 2.67 -11.60 2.50
CA ILE A 12 2.17 -10.21 2.61
C ILE A 12 2.43 -9.67 4.01
N SER A 13 2.08 -10.44 5.05
CA SER A 13 2.23 -10.01 6.44
C SER A 13 3.70 -9.79 6.82
N THR A 14 4.61 -10.64 6.33
CA THR A 14 6.05 -10.53 6.61
C THR A 14 6.66 -9.31 5.94
N ILE A 15 6.38 -9.09 4.65
CA ILE A 15 6.88 -7.91 3.93
C ILE A 15 6.30 -6.64 4.55
N PHE A 16 5.00 -6.64 4.84
CA PHE A 16 4.35 -5.48 5.45
C PHE A 16 4.90 -5.18 6.85
N LEU A 17 5.17 -6.19 7.67
CA LEU A 17 5.81 -6.01 8.98
C LEU A 17 7.22 -5.41 8.84
N ALA A 18 8.03 -5.89 7.90
CA ALA A 18 9.34 -5.33 7.61
C ALA A 18 9.24 -3.84 7.23
N ILE A 19 8.28 -3.49 6.37
CA ILE A 19 8.01 -2.09 6.00
C ILE A 19 7.60 -1.27 7.23
N LEU A 20 6.68 -1.77 8.06
CA LEU A 20 6.28 -1.08 9.28
C LEU A 20 7.44 -0.85 10.26
N LEU A 21 8.36 -1.81 10.38
CA LEU A 21 9.57 -1.65 11.19
C LEU A 21 10.48 -0.54 10.63
N THR A 22 10.72 -0.53 9.31
CA THR A 22 11.52 0.54 8.68
C THR A 22 10.86 1.91 8.86
N MET A 23 9.54 1.99 8.68
CA MET A 23 8.78 3.22 8.92
C MET A 23 8.79 3.63 10.40
N GLY A 24 8.78 2.68 11.33
CA GLY A 24 8.90 2.93 12.77
C GLY A 24 10.24 3.57 13.15
N ILE A 25 11.33 3.15 12.49
CA ILE A 25 12.63 3.79 12.62
C ILE A 25 12.60 5.20 12.01
N LEU A 26 11.98 5.39 10.85
CA LEU A 26 11.85 6.71 10.21
C LEU A 26 10.97 7.68 11.01
N ARG A 27 10.02 7.14 11.79
CA ARG A 27 9.15 7.90 12.68
C ARG A 27 9.89 8.60 13.80
N SER A 28 10.97 8.02 14.34
CA SER A 28 11.81 8.70 15.33
C SER A 28 12.65 9.82 14.71
N LYS A 29 12.99 9.70 13.42
CA LYS A 29 13.89 10.63 12.71
C LYS A 29 13.19 11.80 12.02
N THR A 30 11.91 11.69 11.68
CA THR A 30 11.22 12.68 10.84
C THR A 30 9.95 13.23 11.50
N SER A 31 9.76 14.55 11.46
CA SER A 31 8.52 15.17 11.97
C SER A 31 7.28 14.73 11.21
N PHE A 32 7.43 14.44 9.91
CA PHE A 32 6.36 13.97 9.04
C PHE A 32 5.73 12.65 9.53
N PHE A 33 6.56 11.63 9.80
CA PHE A 33 6.08 10.32 10.25
C PHE A 33 5.67 10.28 11.74
N ARG A 34 5.99 11.33 12.53
CA ARG A 34 5.45 11.47 13.90
C ARG A 34 3.94 11.73 13.91
N ASN A 35 3.38 12.30 12.85
CA ASN A 35 1.94 12.45 12.70
C ASN A 35 1.30 11.08 12.38
N ASN A 36 0.41 10.62 13.26
CA ASN A 36 -0.27 9.33 13.10
C ASN A 36 -1.00 9.18 11.77
N LEU A 37 -1.64 10.24 11.28
CA LEU A 37 -2.41 10.18 10.03
C LEU A 37 -1.48 10.08 8.81
N ASN A 38 -0.32 10.73 8.85
CA ASN A 38 0.67 10.60 7.77
C ASN A 38 1.28 9.21 7.77
N PHE A 39 1.65 8.72 8.96
CA PHE A 39 2.18 7.37 9.12
C PHE A 39 1.20 6.32 8.60
N LEU A 40 -0.07 6.39 9.02
CA LEU A 40 -1.12 5.48 8.56
C LEU A 40 -1.40 5.63 7.06
N GLY A 41 -1.37 6.86 6.53
CA GLY A 41 -1.57 7.12 5.11
C GLY A 41 -0.51 6.43 4.26
N VAL A 42 0.76 6.60 4.61
CA VAL A 42 1.86 5.91 3.91
C VAL A 42 1.78 4.40 4.13
N ALA A 43 1.51 3.94 5.36
CA ALA A 43 1.43 2.51 5.66
C ALA A 43 0.33 1.82 4.85
N GLY A 44 -0.85 2.43 4.71
CA GLY A 44 -1.94 1.88 3.90
C GLY A 44 -1.58 1.73 2.43
N HIS A 45 -0.89 2.71 1.85
CA HIS A 45 -0.44 2.63 0.45
C HIS A 45 0.71 1.65 0.25
N MET A 46 1.59 1.46 1.25
CA MET A 46 2.61 0.42 1.22
C MET A 46 2.01 -0.99 1.39
N PHE A 47 0.95 -1.12 2.19
CA PHE A 47 0.18 -2.37 2.31
C PHE A 47 -0.45 -2.74 0.97
N ASP A 48 -1.09 -1.77 0.31
CA ASP A 48 -1.63 -1.93 -1.04
C ASP A 48 -0.57 -2.40 -2.03
N ALA A 49 0.57 -1.70 -2.09
CA ALA A 49 1.66 -2.11 -2.97
C ALA A 49 2.18 -3.51 -2.68
N THR A 50 2.24 -3.90 -1.42
CA THR A 50 2.66 -5.24 -1.00
C THR A 50 1.66 -6.30 -1.46
N ALA A 51 0.37 -6.07 -1.25
CA ALA A 51 -0.67 -6.98 -1.69
C ALA A 51 -0.66 -7.15 -3.21
N THR A 52 -0.55 -6.05 -3.96
CA THR A 52 -0.46 -6.05 -5.43
C THR A 52 0.80 -6.78 -5.90
N PHE A 53 1.99 -6.46 -5.36
CA PHE A 53 3.25 -7.11 -5.73
C PHE A 53 3.21 -8.62 -5.47
N VAL A 54 2.83 -9.05 -4.27
CA VAL A 54 2.77 -10.48 -3.94
C VAL A 54 1.78 -11.20 -4.85
N THR A 55 0.59 -10.62 -5.03
CA THR A 55 -0.47 -11.25 -5.84
C THR A 55 -0.07 -11.39 -7.31
N LEU A 56 0.55 -10.37 -7.89
CA LEU A 56 0.84 -10.33 -9.34
C LEU A 56 2.20 -10.91 -9.71
N ASP A 57 3.25 -10.71 -8.91
CA ASP A 57 4.58 -11.25 -9.24
C ASP A 57 4.72 -12.69 -8.75
N LEU A 58 4.37 -12.98 -7.49
CA LEU A 58 4.61 -14.30 -6.88
C LEU A 58 3.48 -15.30 -7.16
N PHE A 59 2.26 -14.80 -7.31
CA PHE A 59 1.05 -15.60 -7.48
C PHE A 59 0.38 -15.42 -8.86
N SER A 60 1.09 -14.87 -9.85
CA SER A 60 0.62 -14.74 -11.25
C SER A 60 0.08 -16.04 -11.84
N HIS A 61 0.68 -17.18 -11.49
CA HIS A 61 0.31 -18.52 -11.96
C HIS A 61 -1.13 -18.94 -11.60
N LEU A 62 -1.77 -18.24 -10.66
CA LEU A 62 -3.16 -18.47 -10.25
C LEU A 62 -4.19 -17.75 -11.15
N GLY A 63 -3.74 -17.18 -12.27
CA GLY A 63 -4.62 -16.51 -13.25
C GLY A 63 -4.94 -15.07 -12.89
N TYR A 64 -4.11 -14.42 -12.07
CA TYR A 64 -4.28 -13.01 -11.74
C TYR A 64 -4.00 -12.12 -12.96
N TRP A 65 -4.84 -11.10 -13.11
CA TRP A 65 -4.72 -10.12 -14.19
C TRP A 65 -4.82 -8.71 -13.62
N GLU A 66 -3.82 -7.89 -13.96
CA GLU A 66 -3.72 -6.52 -13.49
C GLU A 66 -4.72 -5.62 -14.20
N GLN A 67 -5.53 -4.90 -13.44
CA GLN A 67 -6.60 -4.05 -13.97
C GLN A 67 -6.11 -2.62 -14.28
N HIS A 68 -5.00 -2.16 -13.69
CA HIS A 68 -4.50 -0.82 -13.93
C HIS A 68 -3.66 -0.73 -15.22
N PRO A 69 -3.86 0.29 -16.09
CA PRO A 69 -3.17 0.38 -17.38
C PRO A 69 -1.66 0.55 -17.26
N ILE A 70 -1.20 1.39 -16.32
CA ILE A 70 0.23 1.70 -16.14
C ILE A 70 1.00 0.51 -15.55
N PRO A 71 0.54 -0.13 -14.45
CA PRO A 71 1.17 -1.36 -13.95
C PRO A 71 1.10 -2.50 -14.96
N ARG A 72 0.01 -2.61 -15.73
CA ARG A 72 -0.08 -3.59 -16.83
C ARG A 72 1.01 -3.38 -17.87
N LEU A 73 1.27 -2.14 -18.30
CA LEU A 73 2.36 -1.85 -19.24
C LEU A 73 3.72 -2.29 -18.68
N ILE A 74 3.97 -2.07 -17.39
CA ILE A 74 5.20 -2.48 -16.70
C ILE A 74 5.34 -4.00 -16.67
N GLY A 75 4.28 -4.73 -16.29
CA GLY A 75 4.28 -6.19 -16.29
C GLY A 75 4.41 -6.80 -17.69
N THR A 76 3.74 -6.24 -18.70
CA THR A 76 3.85 -6.71 -20.10
C THR A 76 5.20 -6.43 -20.74
N ALA A 77 5.95 -5.45 -20.23
CA ALA A 77 7.32 -5.16 -20.67
C ALA A 77 8.37 -6.09 -20.03
N GLY A 78 7.96 -7.11 -19.26
CA GLY A 78 8.86 -8.02 -18.56
C GLY A 78 9.44 -7.44 -17.26
N GLY A 79 8.86 -6.36 -16.74
CA GLY A 79 9.25 -5.75 -15.48
C GLY A 79 8.50 -6.33 -14.27
N THR A 80 9.14 -6.32 -13.11
CA THR A 80 8.52 -6.63 -11.81
C THR A 80 7.51 -5.56 -11.41
N PHE A 81 6.44 -5.93 -10.71
CA PHE A 81 5.49 -4.99 -10.09
C PHE A 81 6.11 -4.20 -8.91
N LEU A 82 7.40 -4.34 -8.61
CA LEU A 82 8.12 -3.46 -7.67
C LEU A 82 7.98 -1.97 -8.03
N TRP A 83 7.81 -1.62 -9.30
CA TRP A 83 7.54 -0.23 -9.72
C TRP A 83 6.26 0.36 -9.09
N PHE A 84 5.33 -0.49 -8.68
CA PHE A 84 4.11 -0.05 -8.02
C PHE A 84 4.37 0.57 -6.65
N TYR A 85 5.41 0.13 -5.92
CA TYR A 85 5.86 0.80 -4.70
C TYR A 85 6.29 2.25 -4.97
N LEU A 86 7.03 2.48 -6.06
CA LEU A 86 7.49 3.82 -6.44
C LEU A 86 6.32 4.74 -6.77
N LEU A 87 5.29 4.22 -7.46
CA LEU A 87 4.06 4.96 -7.72
C LEU A 87 3.35 5.33 -6.41
N LYS A 88 3.33 4.44 -5.42
CA LYS A 88 2.71 4.70 -4.12
C LYS A 88 3.46 5.70 -3.26
N LEU A 89 4.75 5.95 -3.50
CA LEU A 89 5.50 7.00 -2.80
C LEU A 89 4.96 8.42 -3.07
N ILE A 90 4.21 8.62 -4.16
CA ILE A 90 3.52 9.89 -4.45
C ILE A 90 2.60 10.31 -3.29
N VAL A 91 2.08 9.35 -2.51
CA VAL A 91 1.26 9.65 -1.32
C VAL A 91 1.98 10.52 -0.29
N ILE A 92 3.32 10.42 -0.20
CA ILE A 92 4.12 11.26 0.71
C ILE A 92 4.01 12.73 0.30
N ALA A 93 4.10 13.01 -1.01
CA ALA A 93 3.93 14.36 -1.53
C ALA A 93 2.51 14.87 -1.29
N VAL A 94 1.49 14.05 -1.54
CA VAL A 94 0.08 14.41 -1.28
C VAL A 94 -0.13 14.78 0.18
N LEU A 95 0.33 13.94 1.12
CA LEU A 95 0.20 14.20 2.56
C LEU A 95 1.00 15.43 3.00
N TYR A 96 2.18 15.66 2.40
CA TYR A 96 2.99 16.84 2.66
C TYR A 96 2.27 18.13 2.25
N TYR A 97 1.67 18.16 1.05
CA TYR A 97 0.89 19.31 0.60
C TYR A 97 -0.38 19.52 1.44
N ILE A 98 -1.04 18.43 1.86
CA ILE A 98 -2.17 18.53 2.81
C ILE A 98 -1.73 19.19 4.12
N ASP A 99 -0.54 18.84 4.65
CA ASP A 99 -0.02 19.45 5.86
C ASP A 99 0.33 20.93 5.72
N LYS A 100 0.88 21.30 4.55
CA LYS A 100 1.38 22.64 4.28
C LYS A 100 0.27 23.62 3.92
N ASP A 101 -0.66 23.21 3.06
CA ASP A 101 -1.56 24.15 2.37
C ASP A 101 -2.96 24.19 2.98
N VAL A 102 -3.38 23.14 3.70
CA VAL A 102 -4.71 23.09 4.34
C VAL A 102 -4.64 23.70 5.74
N LYS A 103 -5.25 24.88 5.91
CA LYS A 103 -5.26 25.62 7.19
C LYS A 103 -6.30 25.10 8.18
N ASP A 104 -7.45 24.63 7.69
CA ASP A 104 -8.49 24.05 8.53
C ASP A 104 -8.07 22.66 9.02
N GLU A 105 -7.88 22.52 10.33
CA GLU A 105 -7.46 21.27 10.96
C GLU A 105 -8.48 20.14 10.83
N ASN A 106 -9.78 20.43 10.79
CA ASN A 106 -10.81 19.42 10.57
C ASN A 106 -10.76 18.93 9.11
N MET A 107 -10.67 19.86 8.16
CA MET A 107 -10.54 19.51 6.74
C MET A 107 -9.26 18.69 6.48
N LYS A 108 -8.14 19.09 7.09
CA LYS A 108 -6.87 18.36 7.01
C LYS A 108 -7.00 16.92 7.48
N LYS A 109 -7.67 16.68 8.61
CA LYS A 109 -7.91 15.32 9.14
C LYS A 109 -8.79 14.50 8.20
N ILE A 110 -9.86 15.08 7.65
CA ILE A 110 -10.75 14.41 6.69
C ILE A 110 -9.99 13.99 5.44
N LEU A 111 -9.20 14.89 4.85
CA LEU A 111 -8.41 14.60 3.66
C LEU A 111 -7.39 13.49 3.91
N LYS A 112 -6.68 13.54 5.03
CA LYS A 112 -5.74 12.46 5.39
C LYS A 112 -6.45 11.14 5.64
N PHE A 113 -7.62 11.17 6.26
CA PHE A 113 -8.43 9.98 6.45
C PHE A 113 -8.86 9.37 5.11
N ALA A 114 -9.28 10.19 4.14
CA ALA A 114 -9.56 9.73 2.79
C ALA A 114 -8.33 9.06 2.15
N VAL A 115 -7.13 9.66 2.29
CA VAL A 115 -5.87 9.07 1.79
C VAL A 115 -5.58 7.71 2.44
N ILE A 116 -5.79 7.58 3.76
CA ILE A 116 -5.65 6.30 4.48
C ILE A 116 -6.56 5.24 3.89
N VAL A 117 -7.85 5.55 3.74
CA VAL A 117 -8.85 4.62 3.20
C VAL A 117 -8.51 4.22 1.77
N LEU A 118 -8.07 5.16 0.93
CA LEU A 118 -7.66 4.89 -0.45
C LEU A 118 -6.46 3.93 -0.57
N GLY A 119 -5.62 3.82 0.45
CA GLY A 119 -4.55 2.83 0.51
C GLY A 119 -5.03 1.49 1.07
N PHE A 120 -5.64 1.50 2.25
CA PHE A 120 -6.03 0.25 2.92
C PHE A 120 -7.15 -0.50 2.20
N ALA A 121 -8.10 0.19 1.56
CA ALA A 121 -9.22 -0.46 0.88
C ALA A 121 -8.77 -1.40 -0.26
N PRO A 122 -7.98 -0.95 -1.25
CA PRO A 122 -7.48 -1.85 -2.30
C PRO A 122 -6.52 -2.92 -1.74
N GLY A 123 -5.64 -2.57 -0.77
CA GLY A 123 -4.72 -3.57 -0.19
C GLY A 123 -5.42 -4.69 0.56
N LEU A 124 -6.49 -4.36 1.30
CA LEU A 124 -7.31 -5.36 1.98
C LEU A 124 -8.08 -6.20 0.98
N ARG A 125 -8.67 -5.58 -0.05
CA ARG A 125 -9.36 -6.29 -1.13
C ARG A 125 -8.45 -7.32 -1.78
N ASP A 126 -7.23 -6.93 -2.15
CA ASP A 126 -6.28 -7.78 -2.87
C ASP A 126 -5.76 -8.91 -1.97
N THR A 127 -5.48 -8.61 -0.70
CA THR A 127 -5.11 -9.62 0.30
C THR A 127 -6.24 -10.62 0.53
N LEU A 128 -7.48 -10.17 0.71
CA LEU A 128 -8.64 -11.06 0.90
C LEU A 128 -8.89 -11.92 -0.34
N ARG A 129 -8.72 -11.34 -1.53
CA ARG A 129 -8.84 -12.08 -2.79
C ARG A 129 -7.78 -13.17 -2.88
N LEU A 130 -6.51 -12.85 -2.59
CA LEU A 130 -5.41 -13.83 -2.61
C LEU A 130 -5.62 -14.95 -1.60
N THR A 131 -6.12 -14.63 -0.41
CA THR A 131 -6.16 -15.56 0.72
C THR A 131 -7.42 -16.41 0.79
N MET A 132 -8.53 -15.93 0.24
CA MET A 132 -9.83 -16.61 0.34
C MET A 132 -10.33 -17.15 -0.99
N LEU A 133 -10.13 -16.43 -2.09
CA LEU A 133 -10.66 -16.82 -3.40
C LEU A 133 -9.72 -17.78 -4.13
N VAL A 134 -8.47 -17.88 -3.67
CA VAL A 134 -7.46 -18.82 -4.15
C VAL A 134 -6.90 -19.60 -2.96
#